data_AF-A0A091TJA8-F1
#
_entry.id   AF-A0A091TJA8-F1
#
_cell.length_a   1.000
_cell.length_b   1.000
_cell.length_c   1.000
_cell.angle_alpha   90.00
_cell.angle_beta   90.00
_cell.angle_gamma   90.00
#
_symmetry.space_group_name_H-M   'P 1'
#
loop_
_entity.id
_entity.type
_entity.pdbx_description
1 polymer ?
#
loop_
_entity_poly.entity_id
_entity_poly.type
_entity_poly.pdbx_seq_one_letter_code
_entity_poly.pdbx_strand_id
1 'polypeptide(L)'
;MDKFRMIFQFLQSNQESFMNGICGIMALASAQMYAAFDFNCPCLPRYNLAYGLGILLVPPLILFLLGFVLNNNVSMLAEEWRRPHGQRGKDPAVLRYMFCSMAQRAMIAPAVWVSVTLLDGKCITCAFCTSVPVETLGNASHPGLSQGEMNQVLARIPCKEIYDGQEIIAAEVAVRYLRCISQALGWCFVLLMTALAFLVRSLRPCFTQAAFLKSRYWSHYIDIERKLFDETCAEHARSFAKVCIQQFFEGVSTDLAAAR
;
A
#
# COMPACT_ATOMS: atom_id res chain seq x y z
N MET A 1 -18.27 -4.23 13.05
CA MET A 1 -17.70 -4.74 11.77
C MET A 1 -18.64 -4.56 10.58
N ASP A 2 -19.94 -4.36 10.80
CA ASP A 2 -20.97 -4.38 9.73
C ASP A 2 -20.97 -3.17 8.80
N LYS A 3 -20.54 -2.00 9.29
CA LYS A 3 -20.41 -0.77 8.47
C LYS A 3 -19.36 -0.91 7.35
N PHE A 4 -18.25 -1.61 7.62
CA PHE A 4 -17.22 -1.88 6.61
C PHE A 4 -17.68 -2.91 5.57
N ARG A 5 -18.53 -3.86 5.99
CA ARG A 5 -19.13 -4.88 5.11
C ARG A 5 -20.11 -4.27 4.11
N MET A 6 -20.86 -3.25 4.53
CA MET A 6 -21.78 -2.52 3.65
C MET A 6 -21.04 -1.68 2.61
N ILE A 7 -19.97 -0.98 3.01
CA ILE A 7 -19.09 -0.24 2.09
C ILE A 7 -18.42 -1.21 1.09
N PHE A 8 -18.03 -2.41 1.56
CA PHE A 8 -17.46 -3.46 0.73
C PHE A 8 -18.42 -3.97 -0.37
N GLN A 9 -19.69 -4.24 -0.03
CA GLN A 9 -20.69 -4.67 -1.02
C GLN A 9 -20.97 -3.57 -2.05
N PHE A 10 -20.95 -2.31 -1.64
CA PHE A 10 -21.13 -1.16 -2.54
C PHE A 10 -19.93 -0.96 -3.49
N LEU A 11 -18.71 -1.23 -3.03
CA LEU A 11 -17.49 -1.15 -3.85
C LEU A 11 -17.37 -2.31 -4.83
N GLN A 12 -17.88 -3.49 -4.48
CA GLN A 12 -17.81 -4.69 -5.33
C GLN A 12 -18.79 -4.64 -6.52
N SER A 13 -19.93 -3.93 -6.41
CA SER A 13 -20.96 -3.86 -7.46
C SER A 13 -20.68 -2.85 -8.58
N ASN A 14 -19.76 -1.90 -8.39
CA ASN A 14 -19.45 -0.81 -9.34
C ASN A 14 -18.02 -0.90 -9.92
N GLN A 15 -17.67 -2.07 -10.48
CA GLN A 15 -16.33 -2.40 -11.00
C GLN A 15 -15.79 -1.47 -12.11
N GLU A 16 -16.63 -0.69 -12.81
CA GLU A 16 -16.16 0.22 -13.88
C GLU A 16 -15.69 1.60 -13.39
N SER A 17 -16.20 2.12 -12.27
CA SER A 17 -16.09 3.57 -11.98
C SER A 17 -14.94 3.96 -11.04
N PHE A 18 -14.51 3.05 -10.15
CA PHE A 18 -13.47 3.36 -9.18
C PHE A 18 -12.38 2.29 -9.18
N MET A 19 -11.59 2.29 -10.25
CA MET A 19 -10.17 1.91 -10.21
C MET A 19 -9.90 0.45 -9.79
N ASN A 20 -9.73 -0.45 -10.78
CA ASN A 20 -9.25 -1.83 -10.70
C ASN A 20 -9.47 -2.52 -9.33
N GLY A 21 -10.43 -3.44 -9.22
CA GLY A 21 -10.79 -4.13 -7.96
C GLY A 21 -9.63 -4.59 -7.06
N ILE A 22 -8.46 -4.89 -7.62
CA ILE A 22 -7.19 -5.15 -6.90
C ILE A 22 -6.82 -4.02 -5.92
N CYS A 23 -6.97 -2.75 -6.29
CA CYS A 23 -6.61 -1.62 -5.43
C CYS A 23 -7.53 -1.53 -4.21
N GLY A 24 -8.82 -1.79 -4.39
CA GLY A 24 -9.80 -1.86 -3.30
C GLY A 24 -9.52 -3.03 -2.36
N ILE A 25 -9.16 -4.19 -2.90
CA ILE A 25 -8.76 -5.37 -2.11
C ILE A 25 -7.48 -5.07 -1.31
N MET A 26 -6.46 -4.46 -1.90
CA MET A 26 -5.22 -4.09 -1.19
C MET A 26 -5.47 -3.05 -0.09
N ALA A 27 -6.33 -2.06 -0.34
CA ALA A 27 -6.72 -1.08 0.66
C ALA A 27 -7.41 -1.73 1.86
N LEU A 28 -8.33 -2.66 1.59
CA LEU A 28 -9.00 -3.43 2.64
C LEU A 28 -8.02 -4.32 3.40
N ALA A 29 -7.18 -5.07 2.69
CA ALA A 29 -6.17 -5.92 3.28
C ALA A 29 -5.23 -5.11 4.19
N SER A 30 -4.81 -3.91 3.76
CA SER A 30 -4.02 -2.99 4.57
C SER A 30 -4.70 -2.62 5.88
N ALA A 31 -5.99 -2.26 5.85
CA ALA A 31 -6.74 -1.91 7.07
C ALA A 31 -6.92 -3.12 8.00
N GLN A 32 -7.18 -4.31 7.45
CA GLN A 32 -7.33 -5.54 8.22
C GLN A 32 -6.01 -6.00 8.83
N MET A 33 -4.91 -5.89 8.09
CA MET A 33 -3.57 -6.17 8.59
C MET A 33 -3.24 -5.26 9.77
N TYR A 34 -3.57 -3.96 9.70
CA TYR A 34 -3.40 -3.06 10.83
C TYR A 34 -4.27 -3.46 12.03
N ALA A 35 -5.53 -3.83 11.80
CA ALA A 35 -6.43 -4.24 12.87
C ALA A 35 -6.01 -5.55 13.57
N ALA A 36 -5.38 -6.47 12.82
CA ALA A 36 -4.83 -7.71 13.35
C ALA A 36 -3.41 -7.54 13.93
N PHE A 37 -2.74 -6.44 13.63
CA PHE A 37 -1.38 -6.17 14.10
C PHE A 37 -1.38 -5.83 15.59
N ASP A 38 -0.64 -6.61 16.37
CA ASP A 38 -0.48 -6.38 17.80
C ASP A 38 0.66 -5.39 18.08
N PHE A 39 0.28 -4.14 18.32
CA PHE A 39 1.23 -3.05 18.58
C PHE A 39 1.76 -3.12 20.03
N ASN A 40 3.06 -3.39 20.16
CA ASN A 40 3.73 -3.55 21.45
C ASN A 40 4.90 -2.54 21.56
N CYS A 41 4.62 -1.39 22.19
CA CYS A 41 5.67 -0.36 22.38
C CYS A 41 6.77 -0.89 23.30
N PRO A 42 8.06 -0.75 22.95
CA PRO A 42 9.16 -1.26 23.76
C PRO A 42 9.33 -0.51 25.09
N CYS A 43 8.77 0.68 25.23
CA CYS A 43 8.85 1.52 26.43
C CYS A 43 10.29 1.79 26.90
N LEU A 44 11.18 1.96 25.91
CA LEU A 44 12.59 2.30 26.07
C LEU A 44 12.88 3.61 25.33
N PRO A 45 13.51 4.61 25.99
CA PRO A 45 13.63 5.97 25.46
C PRO A 45 14.35 6.06 24.12
N ARG A 46 15.29 5.14 23.84
CA ARG A 46 16.04 5.11 22.56
C ARG A 46 15.33 4.39 21.42
N TYR A 47 14.42 3.47 21.73
CA TYR A 47 13.77 2.60 20.72
C TYR A 47 12.35 3.04 20.38
N ASN A 48 11.68 3.75 21.28
CA ASN A 48 10.31 4.21 21.12
C ASN A 48 10.07 5.00 19.81
N LEU A 49 10.94 5.97 19.51
CA LEU A 49 10.86 6.78 18.28
C LEU A 49 11.00 5.91 17.02
N ALA A 50 12.04 5.08 16.97
CA ALA A 50 12.33 4.22 15.83
C ALA A 50 11.24 3.17 15.60
N TYR A 51 10.71 2.57 16.67
CA TYR A 51 9.62 1.59 16.59
C TYR A 51 8.32 2.24 16.10
N GLY A 52 7.90 3.35 16.73
CA GLY A 52 6.66 4.05 16.37
C GLY A 52 6.68 4.60 14.94
N LEU A 53 7.77 5.24 14.51
CA LEU A 53 7.92 5.71 13.13
C LEU A 53 8.14 4.56 12.14
N GLY A 54 8.79 3.48 12.56
CA GLY A 54 8.98 2.28 11.75
C GLY A 54 7.64 1.66 11.33
N ILE A 55 6.71 1.47 12.27
CA ILE A 55 5.36 0.96 11.95
C ILE A 55 4.54 1.95 11.12
N LEU A 56 4.80 3.26 11.26
CA LEU A 56 4.15 4.28 10.45
C LEU A 56 4.65 4.31 9.00
N LEU A 57 5.93 4.01 8.73
CA LEU A 57 6.57 4.22 7.42
C LEU A 57 6.91 2.95 6.64
N VAL A 58 7.36 1.89 7.32
CA VAL A 58 7.85 0.66 6.67
C VAL A 58 6.71 -0.13 6.00
N PRO A 59 5.58 -0.42 6.67
CA PRO A 59 4.48 -1.13 6.01
C PRO A 59 3.90 -0.40 4.79
N PRO A 60 3.68 0.93 4.81
CA PRO A 60 3.30 1.66 3.60
C PRO A 60 4.30 1.51 2.45
N LEU A 61 5.61 1.51 2.73
CA LEU A 61 6.62 1.29 1.69
C LEU A 61 6.50 -0.12 1.08
N ILE A 62 6.31 -1.14 1.91
CA ILE A 62 6.11 -2.53 1.44
C ILE A 62 4.82 -2.63 0.60
N LEU A 63 3.72 -2.05 1.07
CA LEU A 63 2.44 -2.05 0.36
C LEU A 63 2.53 -1.31 -0.99
N PHE A 64 3.30 -0.22 -1.04
CA PHE A 64 3.55 0.52 -2.28
C PHE A 64 4.29 -0.36 -3.29
N LEU A 65 5.37 -1.02 -2.87
CA LEU A 65 6.13 -1.95 -3.73
C LEU A 65 5.27 -3.13 -4.18
N LEU A 66 4.45 -3.69 -3.28
CA LEU A 66 3.52 -4.76 -3.61
C LEU A 66 2.50 -4.33 -4.67
N GLY A 67 2.03 -3.08 -4.59
CA GLY A 67 1.16 -2.48 -5.61
C GLY A 67 1.79 -2.41 -7.01
N PHE A 68 3.12 -2.27 -7.10
CA PHE A 68 3.85 -2.40 -8.37
C PHE A 68 4.00 -3.85 -8.81
N VAL A 69 4.38 -4.75 -7.90
CA VAL A 69 4.56 -6.19 -8.21
C VAL A 69 3.28 -6.83 -8.75
N LEU A 70 2.13 -6.48 -8.17
CA LEU A 70 0.82 -7.00 -8.59
C LEU A 70 0.30 -6.36 -9.89
N ASN A 71 1.00 -5.38 -10.44
CA ASN A 71 0.59 -4.69 -11.65
C ASN A 71 1.24 -5.33 -12.89
N ASN A 72 0.43 -6.03 -13.67
CA ASN A 72 0.86 -6.77 -14.86
C ASN A 72 1.54 -5.92 -15.95
N ASN A 73 1.50 -4.59 -15.85
CA ASN A 73 2.11 -3.68 -16.83
C ASN A 73 3.51 -3.19 -16.41
N VAL A 74 4.01 -3.53 -15.22
CA VAL A 74 5.33 -3.10 -14.73
C VAL A 74 6.48 -3.72 -15.55
N SER A 75 6.36 -4.99 -15.94
CA SER A 75 7.37 -5.65 -16.78
C SER A 75 7.51 -4.98 -18.14
N MET A 76 6.39 -4.60 -18.77
CA MET A 76 6.39 -3.84 -20.03
C MET A 76 7.08 -2.48 -19.87
N LEU A 77 6.82 -1.78 -18.75
CA LEU A 77 7.47 -0.50 -18.47
C LEU A 77 8.99 -0.67 -18.31
N ALA A 78 9.43 -1.72 -17.60
CA ALA A 78 10.84 -2.02 -17.37
C ALA A 78 11.57 -2.39 -18.67
N GLU A 79 10.97 -3.21 -19.53
CA GLU A 79 11.52 -3.56 -20.84
C GLU A 79 11.68 -2.33 -21.74
N GLU A 80 10.67 -1.47 -21.80
CA GLU A 80 10.71 -0.28 -22.64
C GLU A 80 11.72 0.77 -22.13
N TRP A 81 11.94 0.82 -20.81
CA TRP A 81 12.97 1.68 -20.22
C TRP A 81 14.39 1.17 -20.46
N ARG A 82 14.57 -0.16 -20.50
CA ARG A 82 15.85 -0.82 -20.80
C ARG A 82 16.32 -0.58 -22.23
N ARG A 83 15.41 -0.30 -23.19
CA ARG A 83 15.77 0.00 -24.58
C ARG A 83 16.54 1.33 -24.70
N PRO A 84 17.60 1.42 -25.53
CA PRO A 84 18.36 2.65 -25.74
C PRO A 84 17.50 3.83 -26.21
N HIS A 85 17.91 5.05 -25.88
CA HIS A 85 17.25 6.26 -26.36
C HIS A 85 17.31 6.29 -27.90
N GLY A 86 16.14 6.30 -28.57
CA GLY A 86 16.00 6.20 -30.03
C GLY A 86 15.44 4.87 -30.54
N GLN A 87 15.48 3.79 -29.74
CA GLN A 87 14.88 2.49 -30.07
C GLN A 87 13.59 2.19 -29.27
N ARG A 88 13.10 3.18 -28.51
CA ARG A 88 11.81 3.06 -27.79
C ARG A 88 10.68 3.18 -28.80
N GLY A 89 9.81 2.17 -28.85
CA GLY A 89 8.59 2.19 -29.66
C GLY A 89 7.50 3.07 -29.06
N LYS A 90 7.67 3.51 -27.79
CA LYS A 90 6.72 4.38 -27.08
C LYS A 90 7.27 5.78 -26.82
N ASP A 91 6.40 6.77 -27.03
CA ASP A 91 6.64 8.16 -26.69
C ASP A 91 6.91 8.30 -25.17
N PRO A 92 8.00 8.98 -24.75
CA PRO A 92 8.30 9.23 -23.34
C PRO A 92 7.17 9.91 -22.55
N ALA A 93 6.31 10.69 -23.19
CA ALA A 93 5.11 11.25 -22.55
C ALA A 93 4.12 10.16 -22.12
N VAL A 94 3.94 9.13 -22.96
CA VAL A 94 3.06 7.99 -22.67
C VAL A 94 3.64 7.11 -21.57
N LEU A 95 4.96 6.87 -21.58
CA LEU A 95 5.65 6.11 -20.52
C LEU A 95 5.51 6.80 -19.15
N ARG A 96 5.74 8.12 -19.09
CA ARG A 96 5.55 8.91 -17.86
C ARG A 96 4.11 8.86 -17.36
N TYR A 97 3.15 9.00 -18.27
CA TYR A 97 1.73 8.90 -17.91
C TYR A 97 1.38 7.51 -17.35
N MET A 98 1.85 6.45 -17.99
CA MET A 98 1.64 5.07 -17.52
C MET A 98 2.22 4.89 -16.12
N PHE A 99 3.47 5.28 -15.89
CA PHE A 99 4.09 5.23 -14.56
C PHE A 99 3.30 6.01 -13.50
N CYS A 100 2.92 7.27 -13.79
CA CYS A 100 2.10 8.07 -12.88
C CYS A 100 0.77 7.40 -12.57
N SER A 101 0.10 6.81 -13.58
CA SER A 101 -1.15 6.11 -13.37
C SER A 101 -0.99 4.82 -12.55
N MET A 102 0.15 4.13 -12.66
CA MET A 102 0.46 2.95 -11.83
C MET A 102 0.76 3.36 -10.40
N ALA A 103 1.61 4.37 -10.20
CA ALA A 103 1.96 4.91 -8.89
C ALA A 103 0.72 5.41 -8.13
N GLN A 104 -0.18 6.15 -8.80
CA GLN A 104 -1.44 6.62 -8.20
C GLN A 104 -2.28 5.48 -7.64
N ARG A 105 -2.35 4.34 -8.34
CA ARG A 105 -3.08 3.14 -7.89
C ARG A 105 -2.38 2.44 -6.74
N ALA A 106 -1.05 2.29 -6.81
CA ALA A 106 -0.24 1.67 -5.79
C ALA A 106 -0.20 2.46 -4.46
N MET A 107 -0.41 3.78 -4.51
CA MET A 107 -0.41 4.66 -3.32
C MET A 107 -1.61 4.50 -2.39
N ILE A 108 -2.66 3.80 -2.80
CA ILE A 108 -3.93 3.80 -2.06
C ILE A 108 -3.89 2.95 -0.81
N ALA A 109 -3.34 1.73 -0.87
CA ALA A 109 -3.12 0.92 0.33
C ALA A 109 -2.16 1.60 1.33
N PRO A 110 -1.01 2.15 0.92
CA PRO A 110 -0.16 2.99 1.77
C PRO A 110 -0.90 4.16 2.44
N ALA A 111 -1.72 4.89 1.69
CA ALA A 111 -2.49 6.01 2.23
C ALA A 111 -3.51 5.55 3.29
N VAL A 112 -4.17 4.41 3.06
CA VAL A 112 -5.08 3.81 4.04
C VAL A 112 -4.34 3.38 5.30
N TRP A 113 -3.18 2.71 5.18
CA TRP A 113 -2.36 2.33 6.34
C TRP A 113 -2.01 3.54 7.21
N VAL A 114 -1.45 4.59 6.60
CA VAL A 114 -1.03 5.80 7.32
C VAL A 114 -2.24 6.47 7.99
N SER A 115 -3.37 6.58 7.29
CA SER A 115 -4.59 7.18 7.83
C SER A 115 -5.10 6.43 9.06
N VAL A 116 -5.23 5.10 8.97
CA VAL A 116 -5.71 4.27 10.09
C VAL A 116 -4.73 4.32 11.25
N THR A 117 -3.42 4.26 10.98
CA THR A 117 -2.36 4.31 11.99
C THR A 117 -2.35 5.63 12.77
N LEU A 118 -2.50 6.76 12.07
CA LEU A 118 -2.55 8.09 12.69
C LEU A 118 -3.84 8.29 13.49
N LEU A 119 -4.98 7.77 13.01
CA LEU A 119 -6.26 7.91 13.72
C LEU A 119 -6.35 7.03 14.98
N ASP A 120 -5.70 5.85 15.03
CA ASP A 120 -5.56 5.06 16.27
C ASP A 120 -4.57 5.72 17.25
N GLY A 121 -3.49 6.28 16.71
CA GLY A 121 -2.55 7.15 17.43
C GLY A 121 -1.55 6.45 18.36
N LYS A 122 -1.54 5.11 18.39
CA LYS A 122 -0.56 4.33 19.18
C LYS A 122 0.89 4.59 18.74
N CYS A 123 1.12 4.71 17.43
CA CYS A 123 2.46 4.95 16.88
C CYS A 123 3.02 6.32 17.30
N ILE A 124 2.22 7.39 17.22
CA ILE A 124 2.60 8.74 17.68
C ILE A 124 2.78 8.76 19.20
N THR A 125 1.89 8.08 19.95
CA THR A 125 2.00 7.98 21.40
C THR A 125 3.32 7.30 21.80
N CYS A 126 3.68 6.19 21.17
CA CYS A 126 4.96 5.52 21.44
C CYS A 126 6.14 6.38 20.98
N ALA A 127 6.09 6.97 19.78
CA ALA A 127 7.22 7.71 19.20
C ALA A 127 7.57 9.01 19.95
N PHE A 128 6.56 9.73 20.45
CA PHE A 128 6.72 11.08 21.00
C PHE A 128 6.43 11.19 22.50
N CYS A 129 6.28 10.06 23.21
CA CYS A 129 6.08 10.06 24.67
C CYS A 129 7.18 10.80 25.44
N THR A 130 8.45 10.74 25.00
CA THR A 130 9.58 11.44 25.63
C THR A 130 9.61 12.96 25.36
N SER A 131 8.77 13.47 24.46
CA SER A 131 8.73 14.88 24.08
C SER A 131 7.45 15.60 24.56
N VAL A 132 6.71 14.98 25.50
CA VAL A 132 5.50 15.58 26.08
C VAL A 132 5.88 16.77 26.97
N PRO A 133 5.18 17.92 26.86
CA PRO A 133 5.47 19.08 27.69
C PRO A 133 4.97 18.85 29.13
N VAL A 134 5.86 18.34 29.99
CA VAL A 134 5.55 18.06 31.41
C VAL A 134 5.25 19.34 32.19
N GLU A 135 5.88 20.47 31.85
CA GLU A 135 5.65 21.76 32.52
C GLU A 135 4.21 22.28 32.38
N THR A 136 3.52 21.93 31.29
CA THR A 136 2.16 22.41 31.02
C THR A 136 1.09 21.37 31.35
N LEU A 137 1.42 20.08 31.31
CA LEU A 137 0.48 18.96 31.48
C LEU A 137 0.67 18.19 32.79
N GLY A 138 1.84 18.33 33.44
CA GLY A 138 2.18 17.65 34.69
C GLY A 138 1.71 18.40 35.92
N ASN A 139 1.92 17.80 37.08
CA ASN A 139 1.69 18.46 38.35
C ASN A 139 2.81 19.47 38.63
N ALA A 140 2.48 20.62 39.22
CA ALA A 140 3.42 21.72 39.50
C ALA A 140 4.62 21.33 40.39
N SER A 141 4.52 20.20 41.08
CA SER A 141 5.60 19.58 41.85
C SER A 141 6.57 18.87 40.91
N HIS A 142 7.44 19.62 40.22
CA HIS A 142 8.58 19.04 39.52
C HIS A 142 9.52 18.39 40.54
N PRO A 143 9.70 17.05 40.56
CA PRO A 143 10.84 16.49 41.25
C PRO A 143 12.07 16.94 40.45
N GLY A 144 13.14 17.37 41.11
CA GLY A 144 14.38 17.84 40.48
C GLY A 144 15.17 16.74 39.75
N LEU A 145 14.50 15.94 38.94
CA LEU A 145 15.00 14.83 38.15
C LEU A 145 15.90 15.36 37.03
N SER A 146 16.95 14.61 36.73
CA SER A 146 17.76 14.88 35.54
C SER A 146 16.95 14.61 34.26
N GLN A 147 17.33 15.26 33.16
CA GLN A 147 16.68 15.07 31.85
C GLN A 147 16.69 13.60 31.38
N GLY A 148 17.72 12.84 31.77
CA GLY A 148 17.83 11.42 31.46
C GLY A 148 16.80 10.55 32.19
N GLU A 149 16.59 10.81 33.48
CA GLU A 149 15.60 10.11 34.30
C GLU A 149 14.17 10.47 33.87
N MET A 150 13.93 11.75 33.58
CA MET A 150 12.64 12.20 33.02
C MET A 150 12.32 11.44 31.72
N ASN A 151 13.26 11.36 30.79
CA ASN A 151 13.07 10.62 29.54
C ASN A 151 12.79 9.12 29.77
N GLN A 152 13.37 8.49 30.80
CA GLN A 152 13.10 7.09 31.12
C GLN A 152 11.67 6.90 31.62
N VAL A 153 11.19 7.78 32.51
CA VAL A 153 9.82 7.73 33.03
C VAL A 153 8.82 8.02 31.91
N LEU A 154 9.05 9.07 31.12
CA LEU A 154 8.19 9.43 30.00
C LEU A 154 8.12 8.34 28.92
N ALA A 155 9.21 7.62 28.67
CA ALA A 155 9.24 6.52 27.72
C ALA A 155 8.28 5.36 28.07
N ARG A 156 7.89 5.24 29.35
CA ARG A 156 6.99 4.20 29.86
C ARG A 156 5.52 4.60 29.84
N ILE A 157 5.16 5.85 29.52
CA ILE A 157 3.77 6.32 29.42
C ILE A 157 2.87 5.38 28.59
N PRO A 158 3.30 4.82 27.45
CA PRO A 158 2.47 3.90 26.67
C PRO A 158 2.18 2.56 27.37
N CYS A 159 3.00 2.15 28.35
CA CYS A 159 2.93 0.87 29.05
C CYS A 159 2.39 1.04 30.48
N LYS A 160 1.09 0.80 30.68
CA LYS A 160 0.43 0.99 31.99
C LYS A 160 1.04 0.17 33.13
N GLU A 161 1.56 -1.03 32.84
CA GLU A 161 2.06 -1.96 33.85
C GLU A 161 3.42 -1.55 34.44
N ILE A 162 4.22 -0.78 33.69
CA ILE A 162 5.60 -0.42 34.04
C ILE A 162 5.70 1.07 34.39
N TYR A 163 4.61 1.83 34.24
CA TYR A 163 4.60 3.26 34.45
C TYR A 163 4.58 3.62 35.95
N ASP A 164 5.65 4.28 36.41
CA ASP A 164 5.89 4.71 37.78
C ASP A 164 5.83 6.25 37.97
N GLY A 165 5.48 7.00 36.92
CA GLY A 165 5.53 8.47 36.90
C GLY A 165 4.22 9.21 37.21
N GLN A 166 3.25 8.56 37.86
CA GLN A 166 1.89 9.11 38.04
C GLN A 166 1.87 10.44 38.82
N GLU A 167 2.82 10.65 39.71
CA GLU A 167 2.97 11.89 40.47
C GLU A 167 3.44 13.07 39.60
N ILE A 168 4.21 12.78 38.55
CA ILE A 168 4.78 13.77 37.61
C ILE A 168 3.72 14.17 36.58
N ILE A 169 3.17 13.18 35.89
CA ILE A 169 2.14 13.36 34.87
C ILE A 169 1.20 12.16 34.90
N ALA A 170 -0.10 12.41 34.87
CA ALA A 170 -1.06 11.31 34.73
C ALA A 170 -0.91 10.70 33.33
N ALA A 171 -0.62 9.39 33.25
CA ALA A 171 -0.41 8.70 31.97
C ALA A 171 -1.60 8.89 31.01
N GLU A 172 -2.83 8.90 31.55
CA GLU A 172 -4.03 9.15 30.75
C GLU A 172 -4.05 10.52 30.07
N VAL A 173 -3.57 11.56 30.75
CA VAL A 173 -3.54 12.93 30.21
C VAL A 173 -2.54 12.99 29.06
N ALA A 174 -1.34 12.46 29.26
CA ALA A 174 -0.30 12.41 28.23
C ALA A 174 -0.75 11.61 27.00
N VAL A 175 -1.35 10.43 27.21
CA VAL A 175 -1.87 9.58 26.11
C VAL A 175 -3.00 10.28 25.36
N ARG A 176 -3.95 10.92 26.05
CA ARG A 176 -5.04 11.67 25.41
C ARG A 176 -4.51 12.85 24.60
N TYR A 177 -3.54 13.58 25.13
CA TYR A 177 -2.88 14.69 24.44
C TYR A 177 -2.18 14.21 23.15
N LEU A 178 -1.34 13.18 23.23
CA LEU A 178 -0.63 12.63 22.07
C LEU A 178 -1.59 12.04 21.03
N ARG A 179 -2.64 11.34 21.47
CA ARG A 179 -3.66 10.79 20.57
C ARG A 179 -4.46 11.89 19.88
N CYS A 180 -4.77 12.99 20.56
CA CYS A 180 -5.43 14.15 19.96
C CYS A 180 -4.58 14.74 18.82
N ILE A 181 -3.28 14.96 19.06
CA ILE A 181 -2.33 15.42 18.03
C ILE A 181 -2.28 14.44 16.87
N SER A 182 -2.17 13.13 17.16
CA SER A 182 -2.14 12.10 16.13
C SER A 182 -3.40 12.09 15.27
N GLN A 183 -4.58 12.25 15.87
CA GLN A 183 -5.85 12.30 15.15
C GLN A 183 -5.98 13.57 14.33
N ALA A 184 -5.52 14.72 14.84
CA ALA A 184 -5.45 15.96 14.06
C ALA A 184 -4.56 15.77 12.82
N LEU A 185 -3.36 15.21 12.99
CA LEU A 185 -2.46 14.87 11.88
C LEU A 185 -3.11 13.88 10.91
N GLY A 186 -3.82 12.87 11.42
CA GLY A 186 -4.56 11.90 10.61
C GLY A 186 -5.64 12.56 9.75
N TRP A 187 -6.46 13.43 10.32
CA TRP A 187 -7.49 14.17 9.58
C TRP A 187 -6.89 15.16 8.57
N CYS A 188 -5.83 15.88 8.95
CA CYS A 188 -5.08 16.73 8.02
C CYS A 188 -4.53 15.93 6.84
N PHE A 189 -3.97 14.74 7.09
CA PHE A 189 -3.47 13.85 6.05
C PHE A 189 -4.59 13.35 5.13
N VAL A 190 -5.71 12.89 5.68
CA VAL A 190 -6.88 12.46 4.87
C VAL A 190 -7.41 13.59 4.01
N LEU A 191 -7.52 14.80 4.58
CA LEU A 191 -7.96 16.00 3.86
C LEU A 191 -7.00 16.34 2.71
N LEU A 192 -5.69 16.36 2.99
CA LEU A 192 -4.65 16.65 1.99
C LEU A 192 -4.68 15.64 0.84
N MET A 193 -4.73 14.34 1.16
CA MET A 193 -4.77 13.27 0.16
C MET A 193 -6.04 13.34 -0.69
N THR A 194 -7.18 13.65 -0.07
CA THR A 194 -8.46 13.81 -0.78
C THR A 194 -8.44 15.02 -1.70
N ALA A 195 -7.92 16.17 -1.22
CA ALA A 195 -7.76 17.37 -2.03
C ALA A 195 -6.81 17.13 -3.21
N LEU A 196 -5.68 16.44 -2.99
CA LEU A 196 -4.75 16.07 -4.05
C LEU A 196 -5.42 15.15 -5.08
N ALA A 197 -6.18 14.14 -4.63
CA ALA A 197 -6.92 13.25 -5.53
C ALA A 197 -7.96 14.01 -6.36
N PHE A 198 -8.67 14.96 -5.75
CA PHE A 198 -9.62 15.84 -6.43
C PHE A 198 -8.92 16.69 -7.50
N LEU A 199 -7.82 17.37 -7.14
CA LEU A 199 -7.04 18.20 -8.08
C LEU A 199 -6.48 17.38 -9.24
N VAL A 200 -5.92 16.20 -8.96
CA VAL A 200 -5.44 15.30 -10.01
C VAL A 200 -6.58 14.88 -10.93
N ARG A 201 -7.75 14.55 -10.40
CA ARG A 201 -8.89 14.09 -11.20
C ARG A 201 -9.56 15.21 -11.98
N SER A 202 -9.60 16.44 -11.45
CA SER A 202 -10.18 17.61 -12.11
C SER A 202 -9.25 18.22 -13.17
N LEU A 203 -7.93 18.24 -12.94
CA LEU A 203 -6.96 18.82 -13.89
C LEU A 203 -6.50 17.83 -14.97
N ARG A 204 -6.57 16.51 -14.74
CA ARG A 204 -6.16 15.49 -15.71
C ARG A 204 -6.88 15.63 -17.07
N PRO A 205 -8.20 15.84 -17.15
CA PRO A 205 -8.89 16.11 -18.41
C PRO A 205 -8.42 17.39 -19.12
N CYS A 206 -8.08 18.44 -18.36
CA CYS A 206 -7.71 19.75 -18.91
C CYS A 206 -6.37 19.76 -19.64
N PHE A 207 -5.40 18.94 -19.22
CA PHE A 207 -4.04 18.95 -19.80
C PHE A 207 -3.68 17.73 -20.64
N THR A 208 -4.40 16.60 -20.49
CA THR A 208 -3.96 15.32 -21.05
C THR A 208 -5.01 14.59 -21.89
N GLN A 209 -5.96 15.31 -22.51
CA GLN A 209 -7.08 14.68 -23.23
C GLN A 209 -6.63 13.70 -24.33
N ALA A 210 -5.65 14.06 -25.17
CA ALA A 210 -5.12 13.17 -26.21
C ALA A 210 -4.30 11.98 -25.65
N ALA A 211 -3.54 12.20 -24.57
CA ALA A 211 -2.78 11.14 -23.90
C ALA A 211 -3.70 10.19 -23.10
N PHE A 212 -4.80 10.70 -22.55
CA PHE A 212 -5.83 9.93 -21.86
C PHE A 212 -6.57 9.00 -22.83
N LEU A 213 -7.01 9.51 -23.97
CA LEU A 213 -7.62 8.71 -25.05
C LEU A 213 -6.65 7.63 -25.56
N LYS A 214 -5.39 8.00 -25.83
CA LYS A 214 -4.34 7.04 -26.22
C LYS A 214 -4.07 6.01 -25.15
N SER A 215 -4.06 6.38 -23.86
CA SER A 215 -3.85 5.42 -22.78
C SER A 215 -5.03 4.48 -22.60
N ARG A 216 -6.28 4.94 -22.76
CA ARG A 216 -7.45 4.07 -22.66
C ARG A 216 -7.49 3.07 -23.81
N TYR A 217 -7.18 3.54 -25.02
CA TYR A 217 -6.97 2.67 -26.19
C TYR A 217 -5.84 1.67 -25.94
N TRP A 218 -4.71 2.12 -25.39
CA TRP A 218 -3.55 1.27 -25.13
C TRP A 218 -3.81 0.19 -24.07
N SER A 219 -4.50 0.52 -22.97
CA SER A 219 -4.94 -0.47 -21.98
C SER A 219 -5.83 -1.54 -22.61
N HIS A 220 -6.83 -1.11 -23.40
CA HIS A 220 -7.73 -2.04 -24.08
C HIS A 220 -7.01 -2.88 -25.14
N TYR A 221 -6.07 -2.27 -25.87
CA TYR A 221 -5.26 -2.95 -26.87
C TYR A 221 -4.41 -4.05 -26.24
N ILE A 222 -3.71 -3.78 -25.13
CA ILE A 222 -2.89 -4.78 -24.43
C ILE A 222 -3.73 -5.96 -23.94
N ASP A 223 -4.91 -5.70 -23.38
CA ASP A 223 -5.79 -6.79 -22.90
C ASP A 223 -6.27 -7.67 -24.07
N ILE A 224 -6.62 -7.05 -25.21
CA ILE A 224 -6.96 -7.80 -26.44
C ILE A 224 -5.74 -8.55 -26.97
N GLU A 225 -4.58 -7.91 -27.06
CA GLU A 225 -3.35 -8.50 -27.59
C GLU A 225 -2.93 -9.74 -26.79
N ARG A 226 -2.95 -9.65 -25.45
CA ARG A 226 -2.66 -10.80 -24.58
C ARG A 226 -3.63 -11.94 -24.79
N LYS A 227 -4.94 -11.64 -24.82
CA LYS A 227 -5.97 -12.66 -25.03
C LYS A 227 -5.79 -13.36 -26.39
N LEU A 228 -5.57 -12.59 -27.45
CA LEU A 228 -5.37 -13.12 -28.80
C LEU A 228 -4.07 -13.94 -28.89
N PHE A 229 -3.00 -13.50 -28.23
CA PHE A 229 -1.74 -14.23 -28.16
C PHE A 229 -1.90 -15.58 -27.45
N ASP A 230 -2.54 -15.61 -26.27
CA ASP A 230 -2.78 -16.85 -25.53
C ASP A 230 -3.65 -17.84 -26.33
N GLU A 231 -4.71 -17.34 -26.97
CA GLU A 231 -5.57 -18.15 -27.84
C GLU A 231 -4.79 -18.72 -29.04
N THR A 232 -3.99 -17.91 -29.71
CA THR A 232 -3.17 -18.33 -30.87
C THR A 232 -2.09 -19.34 -30.45
N CYS A 233 -1.40 -19.11 -29.34
CA CYS A 233 -0.42 -20.04 -28.79
C CYS A 233 -1.06 -21.37 -28.42
N ALA A 234 -2.23 -21.35 -27.78
CA ALA A 234 -2.97 -22.55 -27.43
C ALA A 234 -3.38 -23.35 -28.67
N GLU A 235 -3.82 -22.67 -29.74
CA GLU A 235 -4.19 -23.31 -31.00
C GLU A 235 -2.97 -23.95 -31.67
N HIS A 236 -1.84 -23.22 -31.74
CA HIS A 236 -0.61 -23.73 -32.34
C HIS A 236 -0.05 -24.92 -31.56
N ALA A 237 -0.02 -24.84 -30.23
CA ALA A 237 0.39 -25.93 -29.35
C ALA A 237 -0.53 -27.15 -29.50
N ARG A 238 -1.84 -26.95 -29.63
CA ARG A 238 -2.81 -28.03 -29.84
C ARG A 238 -2.62 -28.71 -31.20
N SER A 239 -2.35 -27.95 -32.26
CA SER A 239 -2.06 -28.49 -33.59
C SER A 239 -0.80 -29.34 -33.56
N PHE A 240 0.28 -28.81 -32.98
CA PHE A 240 1.55 -29.54 -32.84
C PHE A 240 1.39 -30.80 -31.98
N ALA A 241 0.70 -30.71 -30.85
CA ALA A 241 0.43 -31.86 -29.99
C ALA A 241 -0.36 -32.96 -30.71
N LYS A 242 -1.36 -32.61 -31.55
CA LYS A 242 -2.10 -33.60 -32.36
C LYS A 242 -1.16 -34.37 -33.29
N VAL A 243 -0.25 -33.69 -33.98
CA VAL A 243 0.73 -34.32 -34.88
C VAL A 243 1.66 -35.25 -34.10
N CYS A 244 2.24 -34.77 -33.00
CA CYS A 244 3.13 -35.60 -32.17
C CYS A 244 2.42 -36.84 -31.61
N ILE A 245 1.18 -36.69 -31.15
CA ILE A 245 0.39 -37.81 -30.61
C ILE A 245 0.07 -38.82 -31.72
N GLN A 246 -0.35 -38.36 -32.91
CA GLN A 246 -0.62 -39.25 -34.05
C GLN A 246 0.63 -40.03 -34.46
N GLN A 247 1.76 -39.35 -34.65
CA GLN A 247 3.03 -39.99 -35.01
C GLN A 247 3.49 -40.99 -33.94
N PHE A 248 3.32 -40.65 -32.65
CA PHE A 248 3.65 -41.55 -31.56
C PHE A 248 2.82 -42.84 -31.61
N PHE A 249 1.49 -42.75 -31.78
CA PHE A 249 0.64 -43.92 -31.85
C PHE A 249 0.82 -44.74 -33.14
N GLU A 250 1.11 -44.11 -34.27
CA GLU A 250 1.46 -44.82 -35.51
C GLU A 250 2.73 -45.66 -35.34
N GLY A 251 3.78 -45.09 -34.73
CA GLY A 251 5.02 -45.82 -34.40
C GLY A 251 4.77 -46.98 -33.44
N VAL A 252 4.03 -46.75 -32.36
CA VAL A 252 3.69 -47.81 -31.40
C VAL A 252 2.88 -48.94 -32.06
N SER A 253 1.95 -48.61 -32.95
CA SER A 253 1.12 -49.59 -33.66
C SER A 253 1.92 -50.46 -34.64
N THR A 254 2.94 -49.87 -35.28
CA THR A 254 3.82 -50.59 -36.21
C THR A 254 4.77 -51.52 -35.46
N ASP A 255 5.32 -51.09 -34.33
CA ASP A 255 6.14 -51.95 -33.45
C ASP A 255 5.33 -53.14 -32.90
N LEU A 256 4.08 -52.90 -32.48
CA LEU A 256 3.16 -53.96 -32.01
C LEU A 256 2.80 -54.97 -33.10
N ALA A 257 2.69 -54.53 -34.36
CA ALA A 257 2.43 -55.42 -35.49
C ALA A 257 3.67 -56.23 -35.91
N ALA A 258 4.87 -55.66 -35.77
CA ALA A 258 6.13 -56.34 -36.08
C ALA A 258 6.55 -57.37 -35.01
N ALA A 259 6.05 -57.23 -33.78
CA ALA A 259 6.30 -58.16 -32.67
C ALA A 259 5.39 -59.41 -32.66
N ARG A 260 4.51 -59.58 -33.66
CA ARG A 260 3.52 -60.65 -33.76
C ARG A 260 3.85 -61.61 -34.90
#